data_AF-A0A959XMX0-F1
#
_entry.id   AF-A0A959XMX0-F1
#
_cell.length_a   1.000
_cell.length_b   1.000
_cell.length_c   1.000
_cell.angle_alpha   90.00
_cell.angle_beta   90.00
_cell.angle_gamma   90.00
#
_symmetry.space_group_name_H-M   'P 1'
#
loop_
_entity.id
_entity.type
_entity.pdbx_description
1 polymer ?
#
loop_
_entity_poly.entity_id
_entity_poly.type
_entity_poly.pdbx_seq_one_letter_code
_entity_poly.pdbx_strand_id
1 'polypeptide(L)'
;FLDMRSSTTIAEELGHVKYFQLLNELYTDITDPVVDARGEIYQYVGDEVSVSWPLRRGIGRQRCIRCFLNIRAKLQRRSAYYEQRYGLVPMFKAGFHYGQVTTGEVGSVKKERIFSGDVVNTAARIQNSCNAHGVDNLLSKELLDVLQLPSSYVVREIGNIDLRGKRNAMSLWTIVHNDAK
;
A
#
# COMPACT_ATOMS: atom_id res chain seq x y z
N PHE A 1 -3.36 -0.66 1.60
CA PHE A 1 -3.03 -1.78 0.70
C PHE A 1 -1.81 -1.41 -0.10
N LEU A 2 -0.83 -2.31 -0.16
CA LEU A 2 0.37 -2.21 -0.97
C LEU A 2 0.35 -3.38 -1.97
N ASP A 3 0.83 -3.14 -3.18
CA ASP A 3 0.86 -4.13 -4.27
C ASP A 3 2.05 -3.85 -5.16
N MET A 4 2.81 -4.90 -5.51
CA MET A 4 4.03 -4.72 -6.29
C MET A 4 3.67 -4.44 -7.75
N ARG A 5 4.29 -3.40 -8.32
CA ARG A 5 4.07 -3.06 -9.72
C ARG A 5 4.66 -4.13 -10.64
N SER A 6 3.88 -4.53 -11.64
CA SER A 6 4.29 -5.49 -12.68
C SER A 6 4.70 -6.87 -12.15
N SER A 7 4.15 -7.29 -11.02
CA SER A 7 4.52 -8.54 -10.35
C SER A 7 4.40 -9.79 -11.22
N THR A 8 3.34 -9.91 -12.03
CA THR A 8 3.18 -11.03 -12.96
C THR A 8 4.31 -11.11 -13.98
N THR A 9 4.63 -9.99 -14.64
CA THR A 9 5.75 -9.91 -15.59
C THR A 9 7.08 -10.23 -14.92
N ILE A 10 7.31 -9.71 -13.71
CA ILE A 10 8.52 -9.98 -12.93
C ILE A 10 8.61 -11.47 -12.57
N ALA A 11 7.50 -12.11 -12.20
CA ALA A 11 7.47 -13.53 -11.87
C ALA A 11 7.77 -14.42 -13.09
N GLU A 12 7.25 -14.03 -14.27
CA GLU A 12 7.53 -14.70 -15.54
C GLU A 12 9.00 -14.58 -15.94
N GLU A 13 9.61 -13.41 -15.78
CA GLU A 13 11.02 -13.15 -16.12
C GLU A 13 12.01 -13.82 -15.14
N LEU A 14 11.74 -13.75 -13.83
CA LEU A 14 12.65 -14.30 -12.81
C LEU A 14 12.50 -15.81 -12.61
N GLY A 15 11.33 -16.36 -12.94
CA GLY A 15 10.93 -17.70 -12.54
C GLY A 15 10.60 -17.82 -11.04
N HIS A 16 9.81 -18.83 -10.71
CA HIS A 16 9.15 -18.96 -9.41
C HIS A 16 10.10 -18.96 -8.19
N VAL A 17 11.28 -19.58 -8.28
CA VAL A 17 12.23 -19.64 -7.15
C VAL A 17 12.81 -18.27 -6.83
N LYS A 18 13.31 -17.57 -7.85
CA LYS A 18 13.95 -16.27 -7.69
C LYS A 18 12.92 -15.19 -7.35
N TYR A 19 11.72 -15.30 -7.88
CA TYR A 19 10.58 -14.47 -7.50
C TYR A 19 10.19 -14.64 -6.03
N PHE A 20 10.14 -15.88 -5.53
CA PHE A 20 9.86 -16.13 -4.11
C PHE A 20 10.93 -15.53 -3.19
N GLN A 21 12.21 -15.62 -3.59
CA GLN A 21 13.31 -14.97 -2.86
C GLN A 21 13.17 -13.44 -2.87
N LEU A 22 12.83 -12.86 -4.02
CA LEU A 22 12.55 -11.42 -4.15
C LEU A 22 11.46 -10.99 -3.16
N LEU A 23 10.33 -11.69 -3.12
CA LEU A 23 9.23 -11.39 -2.20
C LEU A 23 9.67 -11.46 -0.73
N ASN A 24 10.43 -12.48 -0.34
CA ASN A 24 10.89 -12.63 1.04
C ASN A 24 11.81 -11.47 1.48
N GLU A 25 12.72 -11.03 0.61
CA GLU A 25 13.60 -9.90 0.88
C GLU A 25 12.82 -8.57 0.89
N LEU A 26 11.88 -8.39 -0.03
CA LEU A 26 10.94 -7.26 -0.03
C LEU A 26 10.15 -7.16 1.27
N TYR A 27 9.57 -8.26 1.75
CA TYR A 27 8.82 -8.29 3.01
C TYR A 27 9.67 -7.92 4.21
N THR A 28 10.93 -8.35 4.21
CA THR A 28 11.89 -7.93 5.23
C THR A 28 12.13 -6.41 5.16
N ASP A 29 12.37 -5.86 3.97
CA ASP A 29 12.68 -4.43 3.82
C ASP A 29 11.53 -3.47 4.10
N ILE A 30 10.29 -3.87 3.82
CA ILE A 30 9.13 -3.03 4.12
C ILE A 30 8.70 -3.10 5.59
N THR A 31 9.11 -4.15 6.31
CA THR A 31 8.71 -4.35 7.71
C THR A 31 9.22 -3.21 8.59
N ASP A 32 10.47 -2.79 8.44
CA ASP A 32 11.05 -1.69 9.24
C ASP A 32 10.21 -0.39 9.11
N PRO A 33 9.95 0.15 7.90
CA PRO A 33 9.04 1.29 7.72
C PRO A 33 7.66 1.12 8.36
N VAL A 34 7.07 -0.08 8.27
CA VAL A 34 5.74 -0.36 8.83
C VAL A 34 5.78 -0.29 10.35
N VAL A 35 6.77 -0.93 10.98
CA VAL A 35 6.96 -0.95 12.44
C VAL A 35 7.25 0.46 12.96
N ASP A 36 8.12 1.23 12.29
CA ASP A 36 8.43 2.62 12.65
C ASP A 36 7.18 3.52 12.58
N ALA A 37 6.34 3.28 11.57
CA ALA A 37 5.04 3.92 11.45
C ALA A 37 3.99 3.39 12.43
N ARG A 38 4.32 2.39 13.27
CA ARG A 38 3.42 1.69 14.21
C ARG A 38 2.20 1.07 13.52
N GLY A 39 2.39 0.59 12.29
CA GLY A 39 1.43 -0.18 11.53
C GLY A 39 1.48 -1.66 11.88
N GLU A 40 0.37 -2.34 11.65
CA GLU A 40 0.26 -3.79 11.76
C GLU A 40 0.14 -4.37 10.37
N ILE A 41 1.04 -5.28 10.01
CA ILE A 41 0.89 -6.09 8.81
C ILE A 41 -0.21 -7.10 9.10
N TYR A 42 -1.34 -6.92 8.43
CA TYR A 42 -2.51 -7.77 8.59
C TYR A 42 -2.34 -9.08 7.82
N GLN A 43 -1.91 -9.01 6.55
CA GLN A 43 -1.71 -10.18 5.71
C GLN A 43 -0.70 -9.89 4.59
N TYR A 44 -0.01 -10.96 4.17
CA TYR A 44 0.71 -11.05 2.91
C TYR A 44 -0.10 -11.94 1.97
N VAL A 45 -0.39 -11.48 0.76
CA VAL A 45 -1.16 -12.24 -0.24
C VAL A 45 -0.46 -12.13 -1.58
N GLY A 46 0.31 -13.15 -1.95
CA GLY A 46 1.10 -13.10 -3.20
C GLY A 46 2.19 -12.05 -3.10
N ASP A 47 1.99 -10.93 -3.81
CA ASP A 47 2.81 -9.71 -3.83
C ASP A 47 2.10 -8.49 -3.20
N GLU A 48 0.90 -8.70 -2.69
CA GLU A 48 0.13 -7.71 -1.95
C GLU A 48 0.44 -7.76 -0.45
N VAL A 49 0.44 -6.58 0.17
CA VAL A 49 0.60 -6.41 1.62
C VAL A 49 -0.48 -5.49 2.17
N SER A 50 -1.26 -6.01 3.10
CA SER A 50 -2.25 -5.22 3.83
C SER A 50 -1.64 -4.72 5.13
N VAL A 51 -1.55 -3.40 5.27
CA VAL A 51 -1.11 -2.75 6.51
C VAL A 51 -2.27 -1.95 7.08
N SER A 52 -2.50 -2.07 8.39
CA SER A 52 -3.61 -1.42 9.09
C SER A 52 -3.14 -0.65 10.33
N TRP A 53 -4.00 0.29 10.76
CA TRP A 53 -3.82 1.08 11.97
C TRP A 53 -5.18 1.34 12.60
N PRO A 54 -5.28 1.43 13.95
CA PRO A 54 -6.34 2.21 14.57
C PRO A 54 -6.31 3.64 14.02
N LEU A 55 -7.47 4.21 13.64
CA LEU A 55 -7.54 5.48 12.90
C LEU A 55 -6.68 6.60 13.50
N ARG A 56 -6.85 6.89 14.81
CA ARG A 56 -6.09 7.94 15.51
C ARG A 56 -4.58 7.74 15.44
N ARG A 57 -4.13 6.48 15.43
CA ARG A 57 -2.70 6.13 15.28
C ARG A 57 -2.26 6.35 13.83
N GLY A 58 -3.04 5.89 12.85
CA GLY A 58 -2.68 6.00 11.43
C GLY A 58 -2.58 7.44 10.92
N ILE A 59 -3.51 8.32 11.33
CA ILE A 59 -3.50 9.74 10.94
C ILE A 59 -2.53 10.58 11.77
N GLY A 60 -2.19 10.14 12.99
CA GLY A 60 -1.30 10.86 13.88
C GLY A 60 0.11 10.99 13.30
N ARG A 61 0.57 12.23 13.09
CA ARG A 61 1.81 12.54 12.34
C ARG A 61 1.86 11.86 10.97
N GLN A 62 0.70 11.65 10.34
CA GLN A 62 0.53 11.09 8.99
C GLN A 62 1.23 9.73 8.82
N ARG A 63 1.20 8.89 9.87
CA ARG A 63 1.93 7.61 9.89
C ARG A 63 1.61 6.70 8.71
N CYS A 64 0.34 6.59 8.32
CA CYS A 64 -0.05 5.77 7.16
C CYS A 64 0.63 6.23 5.86
N ILE A 65 0.67 7.53 5.61
CA ILE A 65 1.33 8.12 4.44
C ILE A 65 2.86 7.99 4.54
N ARG A 66 3.44 8.38 5.68
CA ARG A 66 4.89 8.31 5.91
C ARG A 66 5.42 6.89 5.80
N CYS A 67 4.65 5.90 6.22
CA CYS A 67 4.98 4.48 6.05
C CYS A 67 5.32 4.19 4.59
N PHE A 68 4.41 4.54 3.68
CA PHE A 68 4.61 4.30 2.25
C PHE A 68 5.78 5.10 1.66
N LEU A 69 5.91 6.38 2.02
CA LEU A 69 7.05 7.19 1.57
C LEU A 69 8.39 6.62 2.07
N ASN A 70 8.42 6.10 3.30
CA ASN A 70 9.60 5.45 3.86
C ASN A 70 9.90 4.10 3.19
N ILE A 71 8.88 3.31 2.85
CA ILE A 71 9.02 2.09 2.04
C ILE A 71 9.68 2.43 0.71
N ARG A 72 9.15 3.42 -0.01
CA ARG A 72 9.72 3.86 -1.29
C ARG A 72 11.15 4.33 -1.15
N ALA A 73 11.44 5.17 -0.16
CA ALA A 73 12.81 5.64 0.09
C ALA A 73 13.76 4.49 0.46
N LYS A 74 13.30 3.46 1.19
CA LYS A 74 14.09 2.27 1.52
C LYS A 74 14.42 1.45 0.27
N LEU A 75 13.44 1.19 -0.60
CA LEU A 75 13.65 0.48 -1.85
C LEU A 75 14.58 1.25 -2.80
N GLN A 76 14.43 2.58 -2.88
CA GLN A 76 15.33 3.43 -3.65
C GLN A 76 16.77 3.37 -3.12
N ARG A 77 16.98 3.39 -1.80
CA ARG A 77 18.32 3.23 -1.21
C ARG A 77 18.92 1.84 -1.48
N ARG A 78 18.09 0.82 -1.69
CA ARG A 78 18.50 -0.54 -2.03
C ARG A 78 18.47 -0.84 -3.53
N SER A 79 18.28 0.16 -4.38
CA SER A 79 18.14 -0.02 -5.83
C SER A 79 19.29 -0.83 -6.43
N ALA A 80 20.54 -0.45 -6.16
CA ALA A 80 21.73 -1.16 -6.66
C ALA A 80 21.78 -2.64 -6.23
N TYR A 81 21.31 -2.95 -5.02
CA TYR A 81 21.24 -4.33 -4.53
C TYR A 81 20.21 -5.15 -5.31
N TYR A 82 19.01 -4.60 -5.51
CA TYR A 82 17.96 -5.29 -6.24
C TYR A 82 18.30 -5.44 -7.73
N GLU A 83 18.88 -4.40 -8.34
CA GLU A 83 19.38 -4.46 -9.72
C GLU A 83 20.44 -5.55 -9.89
N GLN A 84 21.44 -5.62 -9.01
CA GLN A 84 22.49 -6.64 -9.11
C GLN A 84 21.94 -8.07 -8.95
N ARG A 85 20.97 -8.26 -8.05
CA ARG A 85 20.49 -9.59 -7.68
C ARG A 85 19.34 -10.08 -8.57
N TYR A 86 18.45 -9.18 -8.97
CA TYR A 86 17.20 -9.47 -9.68
C TYR A 86 17.11 -8.81 -11.06
N GLY A 87 17.95 -7.83 -11.38
CA GLY A 87 17.89 -7.11 -12.66
C GLY A 87 16.75 -6.09 -12.73
N LEU A 88 16.22 -5.69 -11.57
CA LEU A 88 15.16 -4.69 -11.44
C LEU A 88 15.15 -4.08 -10.03
N VAL A 89 14.57 -2.89 -9.89
CA VAL A 89 14.17 -2.32 -8.60
C VAL A 89 12.67 -2.51 -8.39
N PRO A 90 12.22 -3.21 -7.32
CA PRO A 90 10.79 -3.36 -7.06
C PRO A 90 10.16 -2.03 -6.62
N MET A 91 8.92 -1.82 -7.03
CA MET A 91 8.13 -0.64 -6.68
C MET A 91 6.75 -1.05 -6.18
N PHE A 92 6.21 -0.31 -5.21
CA PHE A 92 4.86 -0.53 -4.70
C PHE A 92 3.90 0.55 -5.18
N LYS A 93 2.65 0.13 -5.40
CA LYS A 93 1.48 1.02 -5.43
C LYS A 93 0.76 0.95 -4.11
N ALA A 94 0.16 2.06 -3.67
CA ALA A 94 -0.57 2.14 -2.42
C ALA A 94 -1.99 2.69 -2.57
N GLY A 95 -2.94 2.04 -1.91
CA GLY A 95 -4.30 2.55 -1.72
C GLY A 95 -4.57 2.78 -0.24
N PHE A 96 -5.00 4.00 0.09
CA PHE A 96 -5.34 4.42 1.44
C PHE A 96 -6.82 4.76 1.57
N HIS A 97 -7.44 4.18 2.58
CA HIS A 97 -8.81 4.48 2.98
C HIS A 97 -8.96 4.22 4.48
N TYR A 98 -10.00 4.76 5.08
CA TYR A 98 -10.39 4.41 6.45
C TYR A 98 -11.90 4.25 6.55
N GLY A 99 -12.33 3.57 7.60
CA GLY A 99 -13.73 3.42 7.95
C GLY A 99 -13.89 2.40 9.06
N GLN A 100 -15.14 2.05 9.34
CA GLN A 100 -15.45 1.02 10.33
C GLN A 100 -15.19 -0.37 9.77
N VAL A 101 -14.57 -1.21 10.60
CA VAL A 101 -14.27 -2.61 10.32
C VAL A 101 -14.63 -3.45 11.54
N THR A 102 -15.20 -4.63 11.31
CA THR A 102 -15.38 -5.63 12.35
C THR A 102 -14.19 -6.57 12.32
N THR A 103 -13.54 -6.78 13.46
CA THR A 103 -12.45 -7.75 13.59
C THR A 103 -12.84 -8.87 14.55
N GLY A 104 -12.50 -10.10 14.21
CA GLY A 104 -12.75 -11.28 15.05
C GLY A 104 -11.87 -12.46 14.64
N GLU A 105 -11.74 -13.46 15.50
CA GLU A 105 -11.08 -14.72 15.17
C GLU A 105 -12.09 -15.70 14.58
N VAL A 106 -11.75 -16.29 13.44
CA VAL A 106 -12.58 -17.28 12.75
C VAL A 106 -11.75 -18.54 12.52
N GLY A 107 -12.42 -19.70 12.50
CA GLY A 107 -11.81 -21.01 12.27
C GLY A 107 -11.79 -21.85 13.55
N SER A 108 -12.07 -23.14 13.38
CA SER A 108 -12.15 -24.10 14.49
C SER A 108 -10.81 -24.77 14.79
N VAL A 109 -10.02 -25.09 13.77
CA VAL A 109 -8.71 -25.77 13.90
C VAL A 109 -7.55 -24.76 13.83
N LYS A 110 -7.57 -23.88 12.82
CA LYS A 110 -6.65 -22.75 12.70
C LYS A 110 -7.47 -21.48 12.88
N LYS A 111 -7.16 -20.71 13.93
CA LYS A 111 -7.79 -19.40 14.15
C LYS A 111 -7.06 -18.34 13.36
N GLU A 112 -7.81 -17.55 12.61
CA GLU A 112 -7.31 -16.42 11.85
C GLU A 112 -8.11 -15.18 12.19
N ARG A 113 -7.42 -14.07 12.41
CA ARG A 113 -8.08 -12.78 12.63
C ARG A 113 -8.57 -12.28 11.28
N ILE A 114 -9.86 -12.00 11.16
CA ILE A 114 -10.46 -11.48 9.92
C ILE A 114 -10.96 -10.05 10.15
N PHE A 115 -10.64 -9.18 9.20
CA PHE A 115 -11.28 -7.86 9.07
C PHE A 115 -12.42 -7.97 8.05
N SER A 116 -13.64 -7.81 8.54
CA SER A 116 -14.84 -7.76 7.70
C SER A 116 -15.35 -6.33 7.59
N GLY A 117 -15.59 -5.91 6.36
CA GLY A 117 -16.10 -4.58 6.06
C GLY A 117 -15.71 -4.15 4.65
N ASP A 118 -16.55 -3.29 4.07
CA ASP A 118 -16.33 -2.75 2.73
C ASP A 118 -15.03 -1.92 2.63
N VAL A 119 -14.55 -1.39 3.76
CA VAL A 119 -13.32 -0.57 3.85
C VAL A 119 -12.08 -1.29 3.30
N VAL A 120 -11.92 -2.58 3.63
CA VAL A 120 -10.76 -3.38 3.20
C VAL A 120 -10.76 -3.53 1.67
N ASN A 121 -11.91 -3.95 1.11
CA ASN A 121 -12.10 -4.09 -0.33
C ASN A 121 -12.00 -2.75 -1.06
N THR A 122 -12.47 -1.66 -0.44
CA THR A 122 -12.37 -0.31 -0.98
C THR A 122 -10.91 0.12 -1.10
N ALA A 123 -10.11 -0.07 -0.05
CA ALA A 123 -8.70 0.28 -0.05
C ALA A 123 -7.92 -0.50 -1.13
N ALA A 124 -8.23 -1.79 -1.33
CA ALA A 124 -7.67 -2.59 -2.42
C ALA A 124 -8.07 -2.06 -3.81
N ARG A 125 -9.33 -1.65 -4.00
CA ARG A 125 -9.80 -1.07 -5.28
C ARG A 125 -9.16 0.30 -5.57
N ILE A 126 -8.96 1.12 -4.55
CA ILE A 126 -8.22 2.38 -4.66
C ILE A 126 -6.78 2.11 -5.09
N GLN A 127 -6.10 1.15 -4.45
CA GLN A 127 -4.75 0.75 -4.85
C GLN A 127 -4.73 0.32 -6.32
N ASN A 128 -5.66 -0.52 -6.75
CA ASN A 128 -5.73 -1.01 -8.12
C ASN A 128 -5.92 0.12 -9.15
N SER A 129 -6.65 1.18 -8.78
CA SER A 129 -6.87 2.35 -9.64
C SER A 129 -5.59 3.13 -9.93
N CYS A 130 -4.51 2.93 -9.16
CA CYS A 130 -3.21 3.58 -9.39
C CYS A 130 -2.69 3.37 -10.82
N ASN A 131 -2.85 2.15 -11.36
CA ASN A 131 -2.41 1.81 -12.72
C ASN A 131 -3.06 2.67 -13.80
N ALA A 132 -4.38 2.86 -13.71
CA ALA A 132 -5.15 3.62 -14.70
C ALA A 132 -4.80 5.12 -14.69
N HIS A 133 -4.27 5.62 -13.58
CA HIS A 133 -3.94 7.04 -13.39
C HIS A 133 -2.44 7.34 -13.42
N GLY A 134 -1.59 6.32 -13.64
CA GLY A 134 -0.14 6.50 -13.73
C GLY A 134 0.49 7.05 -12.45
N VAL A 135 -0.09 6.75 -11.28
CA VAL A 135 0.43 7.14 -9.97
C VAL A 135 0.77 5.90 -9.15
N ASP A 136 1.60 6.06 -8.13
CA ASP A 136 1.97 4.99 -7.20
C ASP A 136 1.18 5.04 -5.88
N ASN A 137 0.35 6.07 -5.68
CA ASN A 137 -0.48 6.17 -4.51
C ASN A 137 -1.80 6.87 -4.80
N LEU A 138 -2.85 6.34 -4.20
CA LEU A 138 -4.17 6.94 -4.19
C LEU A 138 -4.76 6.88 -2.79
N LEU A 139 -5.45 7.95 -2.42
CA LEU A 139 -6.13 8.09 -1.16
C LEU A 139 -7.54 8.66 -1.38
N SER A 140 -8.50 8.10 -0.66
CA SER A 140 -9.88 8.58 -0.66
C SER A 140 -9.96 9.98 -0.06
N LYS A 141 -10.83 10.86 -0.58
CA LYS A 141 -11.08 12.19 -0.02
C LYS A 141 -11.48 12.16 1.46
N GLU A 142 -12.24 11.16 1.88
CA GLU A 142 -12.63 10.98 3.27
C GLU A 142 -11.38 10.90 4.16
N LEU A 143 -10.39 10.08 3.77
CA LEU A 143 -9.14 9.95 4.53
C LEU A 143 -8.35 11.26 4.50
N LEU A 144 -8.30 11.92 3.35
CA LEU A 144 -7.63 13.22 3.21
C LEU A 144 -8.21 14.25 4.18
N ASP A 145 -9.53 14.28 4.37
CA ASP A 145 -10.22 15.25 5.24
C ASP A 145 -9.90 15.09 6.72
N VAL A 146 -9.57 13.88 7.15
CA VAL A 146 -9.16 13.61 8.54
C VAL A 146 -7.64 13.64 8.72
N LEU A 147 -6.87 13.74 7.63
CA LEU A 147 -5.43 13.91 7.67
C LEU A 147 -5.07 15.40 7.82
N GLN A 148 -4.38 15.75 8.92
CA GLN A 148 -3.78 17.07 9.06
C GLN A 148 -2.44 17.12 8.30
N LEU A 149 -2.48 17.24 6.97
CA LEU A 149 -1.26 17.26 6.16
C LEU A 149 -0.46 18.56 6.37
N PRO A 150 0.83 18.49 6.70
CA PRO A 150 1.72 19.65 6.64
C PRO A 150 1.82 20.21 5.23
N SER A 151 2.15 21.50 5.10
CA SER A 151 2.34 22.19 3.82
C SER A 151 3.44 21.58 2.94
N SER A 152 4.34 20.76 3.51
CA SER A 152 5.34 20.00 2.75
C SER A 152 4.76 18.89 1.89
N TYR A 153 3.52 18.46 2.13
CA TYR A 153 2.84 17.48 1.29
C TYR A 153 2.08 18.21 0.18
N VAL A 154 2.46 17.92 -1.06
CA VAL A 154 1.69 18.36 -2.22
C VAL A 154 0.68 17.27 -2.54
N VAL A 155 -0.59 17.63 -2.61
CA VAL A 155 -1.68 16.72 -3.01
C VAL A 155 -2.29 17.18 -4.32
N ARG A 156 -2.68 16.22 -5.15
CA ARG A 156 -3.34 16.47 -6.42
C ARG A 156 -4.62 15.63 -6.51
N GLU A 157 -5.71 16.27 -6.90
CA GLU A 157 -6.95 15.57 -7.19
C GLU A 157 -6.80 14.74 -8.47
N ILE A 158 -7.27 13.50 -8.42
CA ILE A 158 -7.35 12.60 -9.58
C ILE A 158 -8.75 12.64 -10.18
N GLY A 159 -9.77 12.78 -9.33
CA GLY A 159 -11.16 12.97 -9.71
C GLY A 159 -12.10 11.98 -9.02
N ASN A 160 -13.37 12.00 -9.43
CA ASN A 160 -14.38 11.06 -8.96
C ASN A 160 -14.32 9.77 -9.78
N ILE A 161 -13.97 8.67 -9.14
CA ILE A 161 -13.74 7.37 -9.79
C ILE A 161 -14.80 6.37 -9.35
N ASP A 162 -15.43 5.71 -10.32
CA ASP A 162 -16.33 4.59 -10.07
C ASP A 162 -15.52 3.35 -9.72
N LEU A 163 -15.46 3.03 -8.42
CA LEU A 163 -14.86 1.80 -7.95
C LEU A 163 -15.84 0.64 -8.16
N ARG A 164 -15.41 -0.42 -8.85
CA ARG A 164 -16.23 -1.62 -9.11
C ARG A 164 -16.94 -2.07 -7.83
N GLY A 165 -18.27 -2.22 -7.87
CA GLY A 165 -19.07 -2.68 -6.73
C GLY A 165 -19.37 -1.61 -5.67
N LYS A 166 -19.04 -0.34 -5.91
CA LYS A 166 -19.55 0.80 -5.14
C LYS A 166 -20.75 1.42 -5.86
N ARG A 167 -21.69 1.93 -5.07
CA ARG A 167 -22.89 2.63 -5.58
C ARG A 167 -22.60 4.06 -6.02
N ASN A 168 -21.66 4.73 -5.35
CA ASN A 168 -21.28 6.11 -5.62
C ASN A 168 -19.81 6.16 -6.02
N ALA A 169 -19.49 7.06 -6.96
CA ALA A 169 -18.12 7.42 -7.28
C ALA A 169 -17.40 7.95 -6.02
N MET A 170 -16.09 7.72 -5.96
CA MET A 170 -15.25 8.17 -4.85
C MET A 170 -14.23 9.18 -5.35
N SER A 171 -14.11 10.33 -4.68
CA SER A 171 -13.08 11.31 -4.97
C SER A 171 -11.72 10.78 -4.52
N LEU A 172 -10.80 10.59 -5.47
CA LEU A 172 -9.46 10.09 -5.22
C LEU A 172 -8.43 11.19 -5.42
N TRP A 173 -7.40 11.14 -4.58
CA TRP A 173 -6.30 12.09 -4.54
C TRP A 173 -4.98 11.32 -4.52
N THR A 174 -3.91 11.97 -4.92
CA THR A 174 -2.55 11.42 -4.85
C THR A 174 -1.66 12.41 -4.11
N ILE A 175 -0.69 11.89 -3.37
CA ILE A 175 0.42 12.70 -2.86
C ILE A 175 1.48 12.73 -3.94
N VAL A 176 1.87 13.95 -4.29
CA VAL A 176 2.98 14.23 -5.20
C VAL A 176 4.27 14.25 -4.38
N HIS A 177 5.24 13.50 -4.85
CA HIS A 177 6.60 13.47 -4.33
C HIS A 177 7.52 13.61 -5.54
N ASN A 178 8.60 14.37 -5.37
CA ASN A 178 9.60 14.47 -6.42
C ASN A 178 10.35 13.15 -6.49
N ASP A 179 10.24 12.43 -7.60
CA ASP A 179 11.21 11.40 -7.92
C ASP A 179 12.56 12.13 -8.08
N ALA A 180 13.50 11.83 -7.19
CA ALA A 180 14.87 12.25 -7.40
C ALA A 180 15.32 11.60 -8.72
N LYS A 181 15.48 12.41 -9.76
CA LYS A 181 16.15 12.03 -11.00
C LYS A 181 17.55 11.51 -10.70
#